data_AF-A0A6P4C7I4-F1
#
_entry.id   AF-A0A6P4C7I4-F1
#
_cell.length_a   1.000
_cell.length_b   1.000
_cell.length_c   1.000
_cell.angle_alpha   90.00
_cell.angle_beta   90.00
_cell.angle_gamma   90.00
#
_symmetry.space_group_name_H-M   'P 1'
#
loop_
_entity.id
_entity.type
_entity.pdbx_description
1 polymer ?
#
loop_
_entity_poly.entity_id
_entity_poly.type
_entity_poly.pdbx_seq_one_letter_code
_entity_poly.pdbx_strand_id
1 'polypeptide(L)'
;MEDTLGSTSSSTAINSSNIGFQLLKKHGWKEGTGLGVSEQGRLEPVETYVKNNKRGLGADKAKKKAVKPVHTDDGSRENNKQETKKKTKALSKRIRKMEEFERKMQEKEFERAFFREFWPENV
;
A
#
# COMPACT_ATOMS: atom_id res chain seq x y z
N MET A 1 4.35 19.05 -6.94
CA MET A 1 3.52 18.54 -5.83
C MET A 1 4.40 17.57 -5.06
N GLU A 2 5.11 18.09 -4.05
CA GLU A 2 5.95 17.29 -3.16
C GLU A 2 5.09 16.36 -2.31
N ASP A 3 5.38 15.06 -2.35
CA ASP A 3 4.84 14.09 -1.41
C ASP A 3 5.56 14.24 -0.06
N THR A 4 4.97 15.04 0.83
CA THR A 4 5.35 15.17 2.25
C THR A 4 4.96 13.93 3.04
N LEU A 5 5.64 12.82 2.78
CA LEU A 5 5.52 11.60 3.59
C LEU A 5 6.25 11.79 4.93
N GLY A 6 5.52 12.30 5.92
CA GLY A 6 5.71 12.02 7.35
C GLY A 6 7.13 12.04 7.89
N SER A 7 7.82 13.18 7.81
CA SER A 7 8.99 13.44 8.66
C SER A 7 8.48 13.80 10.05
N THR A 8 8.25 12.80 10.90
CA THR A 8 8.19 13.05 12.34
C THR A 8 9.58 13.49 12.77
N SER A 9 9.75 14.77 13.05
CA SER A 9 10.99 15.41 13.45
C SER A 9 11.60 14.71 14.67
N SER A 10 12.49 13.74 14.44
CA SER A 10 13.34 13.16 15.49
C SER A 10 14.31 14.20 16.07
N SER A 11 14.47 15.33 15.39
CA SER A 11 15.36 16.44 15.74
C SER A 11 14.82 17.40 16.81
N THR A 12 13.60 17.20 17.32
CA THR A 12 13.00 18.11 18.30
C THR A 12 13.09 17.51 19.69
N ALA A 13 13.78 18.20 20.60
CA ALA A 13 13.90 17.81 21.99
C ALA A 13 12.51 17.69 22.68
N ILE A 14 12.37 16.73 23.58
CA ILE A 14 11.16 16.56 24.38
C ILE A 14 10.92 17.77 25.30
N ASN A 15 9.69 18.28 25.31
CA ASN A 15 9.34 19.47 26.08
C ASN A 15 9.38 19.20 27.61
N SER A 16 9.67 20.22 28.41
CA SER A 16 9.72 20.13 29.87
C SER A 16 8.39 19.82 30.57
N SER A 17 7.26 20.09 29.91
CA SER A 17 5.93 19.67 30.37
C SER A 17 5.70 18.16 30.26
N ASN A 18 6.50 17.44 29.47
CA ASN A 18 6.36 16.00 29.29
C ASN A 18 6.75 15.25 30.58
N ILE A 19 5.89 14.33 31.01
CA ILE A 19 6.09 13.55 32.25
C ILE A 19 7.40 12.75 32.19
N GLY A 20 7.74 12.18 31.03
CA GLY A 20 8.99 11.46 30.81
C GLY A 20 10.23 12.35 30.96
N PHE A 21 10.18 13.59 30.47
CA PHE A 21 11.25 14.56 30.69
C PHE A 21 11.46 14.85 32.18
N GLN A 22 10.35 15.07 32.91
CA GLN A 22 10.41 15.36 34.34
C GLN A 22 10.97 14.18 35.14
N LEU A 23 10.58 12.96 34.80
CA LEU A 23 11.10 11.74 35.44
C LEU A 23 12.60 11.58 35.19
N LEU A 24 13.04 11.74 33.94
CA LEU A 24 14.47 11.68 33.60
C LEU A 24 15.28 12.69 34.43
N LYS A 25 14.84 13.96 34.46
CA LYS A 25 15.48 15.00 35.28
C LYS A 25 15.52 14.63 36.77
N LYS A 26 14.42 14.11 37.32
CA LYS A 26 14.35 13.67 38.73
C LYS A 26 15.34 12.56 39.05
N HIS A 27 15.63 11.69 38.09
CA HIS A 27 16.60 10.60 38.21
C HIS A 27 18.03 11.01 37.83
N GLY A 28 18.31 12.31 37.71
CA GLY A 28 19.66 12.83 37.50
C GLY A 28 20.12 12.91 36.04
N TRP A 29 19.24 12.62 35.08
CA TRP A 29 19.55 12.87 33.67
C TRP A 29 19.54 14.37 33.37
N LYS A 30 20.51 14.82 32.56
CA LYS A 30 20.64 16.22 32.14
C LYS A 30 20.28 16.36 30.67
N GLU A 31 19.54 17.41 30.36
CA GLU A 31 19.18 17.74 28.98
C GLU A 31 20.44 17.94 28.13
N GLY A 32 20.45 17.37 26.93
CA GLY A 32 21.61 17.42 26.02
C GLY A 32 22.70 16.38 26.31
N THR A 33 22.57 15.56 27.37
CA THR A 33 23.53 14.49 27.68
C THR A 33 22.99 13.11 27.31
N GLY A 34 23.90 12.21 26.92
CA GLY A 34 23.58 10.82 26.65
C GLY A 34 23.26 10.04 27.93
N LEU A 35 22.55 8.93 27.80
CA LEU A 35 22.27 8.05 28.94
C LEU A 35 23.48 7.16 29.27
N GLY A 36 23.63 6.78 30.54
CA GLY A 36 24.68 5.88 31.02
C GLY A 36 25.66 6.57 31.98
N VAL A 37 26.52 5.76 32.62
CA VAL A 37 27.45 6.23 33.67
C VAL A 37 28.42 7.31 33.17
N SER A 38 28.82 7.22 31.90
CA SER A 38 29.74 8.17 31.26
C SER A 38 29.04 8.96 30.16
N GLU A 39 27.71 9.10 30.24
CA GLU A 39 26.89 9.80 29.24
C GLU A 39 27.07 9.25 27.80
N GLN A 40 27.45 7.98 27.68
CA GLN A 40 27.87 7.36 26.41
C GLN A 40 26.71 6.99 25.47
N GLY A 41 25.47 7.11 25.92
CA GLY A 41 24.28 6.82 25.15
C GLY A 41 24.10 7.81 24.00
N ARG A 42 23.43 7.36 22.93
CA ARG A 42 23.09 8.24 21.82
C ARG A 42 22.12 9.34 22.26
N LEU A 43 22.35 10.55 21.77
CA LEU A 43 21.44 11.69 21.94
C LEU A 43 20.20 11.55 21.05
N GLU A 44 20.42 11.10 19.82
CA GLU A 44 19.40 11.01 18.79
C GLU A 44 18.87 9.57 18.63
N PRO A 45 17.54 9.40 18.44
CA PRO A 45 16.94 8.12 18.12
C PRO A 45 17.58 7.44 16.90
N VAL A 46 17.48 6.12 16.84
CA VAL A 46 17.96 5.36 15.67
C VAL A 46 17.00 5.59 14.51
N GLU A 47 17.51 6.08 13.38
CA GLU A 47 16.73 6.20 12.16
C GLU A 47 16.28 4.81 11.68
N THR A 48 15.01 4.72 11.30
CA THR A 48 14.44 3.50 10.74
C THR A 48 13.88 3.79 9.36
N TYR A 49 13.97 2.79 8.48
CA TYR A 49 13.39 2.87 7.15
C TYR A 49 12.17 1.97 7.06
N VAL A 50 11.03 2.55 6.70
CA VAL A 50 9.81 1.78 6.46
C VAL A 50 9.97 1.02 5.15
N LYS A 51 9.81 -0.30 5.20
CA LYS A 51 9.86 -1.15 4.01
C LYS A 51 8.48 -1.20 3.34
N ASN A 52 8.31 -0.45 2.25
CA ASN A 52 7.04 -0.42 1.51
C ASN A 52 6.85 -1.61 0.54
N ASN A 53 7.86 -2.47 0.36
CA ASN A 53 7.80 -3.59 -0.58
C ASN A 53 7.62 -4.93 0.13
N LYS A 54 7.07 -5.92 -0.59
CA LYS A 54 6.86 -7.30 -0.09
C LYS A 54 8.00 -8.25 -0.46
N ARG A 55 9.12 -7.74 -0.98
CA ARG A 55 10.22 -8.60 -1.47
C ARG A 55 11.10 -9.07 -0.32
N GLY A 56 11.73 -10.23 -0.47
CA GLY A 56 12.70 -10.76 0.50
C GLY A 56 13.88 -9.83 0.72
N LEU A 57 14.56 -9.97 1.86
CA LEU A 57 15.87 -9.34 2.08
C LEU A 57 16.88 -9.91 1.06
N GLY A 58 17.78 -9.08 0.56
CA GLY A 58 18.75 -9.48 -0.48
C GLY A 58 18.18 -9.57 -1.90
N ALA A 59 16.88 -9.36 -2.12
CA ALA A 59 16.31 -9.39 -3.46
C ALA A 59 16.75 -8.16 -4.29
N ASP A 60 17.26 -8.39 -5.50
CA ASP A 60 17.81 -7.34 -6.37
C ASP A 60 16.85 -6.17 -6.54
N LYS A 61 17.28 -4.94 -6.22
CA LYS A 61 16.44 -3.74 -6.40
C LYS A 61 15.97 -3.68 -7.86
N ALA A 62 14.65 -3.56 -8.08
CA ALA A 62 14.13 -3.39 -9.43
C ALA A 62 14.77 -2.11 -9.99
N LYS A 63 15.51 -2.23 -11.10
CA LYS A 63 16.13 -1.08 -11.76
C LYS A 63 15.00 -0.11 -12.11
N LYS A 64 14.94 1.03 -11.42
CA LYS A 64 14.11 2.15 -11.84
C LYS A 64 14.62 2.49 -13.24
N LYS A 65 13.82 2.21 -14.29
CA LYS A 65 14.19 2.65 -15.63
C LYS A 65 14.28 4.16 -15.56
N ALA A 66 15.49 4.70 -15.66
CA ALA A 66 15.71 6.13 -15.82
C ALA A 66 14.92 6.55 -17.04
N VAL A 67 13.92 7.40 -16.83
CA VAL A 67 13.26 8.14 -17.91
C VAL A 67 14.37 9.01 -18.51
N LYS A 68 14.73 8.74 -19.76
CA LYS A 68 15.71 9.57 -20.48
C LYS A 68 15.12 10.98 -20.64
N PRO A 69 15.90 12.06 -20.48
CA PRO A 69 15.43 13.39 -20.83
C PRO A 69 15.32 13.45 -22.37
N VAL A 70 14.09 13.63 -22.85
CA VAL A 70 13.78 13.80 -24.27
C VAL A 70 13.98 15.28 -24.59
N HIS A 71 14.98 15.61 -25.41
CA HIS A 71 14.99 16.85 -26.17
C HIS A 71 13.93 16.73 -27.28
N THR A 72 13.10 17.78 -27.40
CA THR A 72 12.15 18.08 -28.49
C THR A 72 12.78 17.81 -29.86
N ASP A 73 12.15 17.08 -30.79
CA ASP A 73 10.96 17.47 -31.54
C ASP A 73 10.39 16.26 -32.35
N ASP A 74 9.11 16.36 -32.68
CA ASP A 74 8.29 15.60 -33.63
C ASP A 74 7.79 14.18 -33.26
N GLY A 75 6.49 13.97 -33.50
CA GLY A 75 5.90 12.64 -33.63
C GLY A 75 5.20 12.08 -32.38
N SER A 76 3.92 12.43 -32.24
CA SER A 76 2.91 11.74 -31.43
C SER A 76 3.06 10.20 -31.34
N ARG A 77 3.26 9.65 -30.14
CA ARG A 77 2.75 8.34 -29.63
C ARG A 77 3.64 7.81 -28.51
N GLU A 78 3.17 7.89 -27.26
CA GLU A 78 3.29 6.79 -26.26
C GLU A 78 2.65 7.16 -24.90
N ASN A 79 1.32 7.31 -24.88
CA ASN A 79 0.54 7.40 -23.63
C ASN A 79 -0.45 6.23 -23.43
N ASN A 80 -0.34 5.15 -24.20
CA ASN A 80 -1.42 4.16 -24.35
C ASN A 80 -1.05 2.72 -23.93
N LYS A 81 -0.35 2.52 -22.81
CA LYS A 81 -0.06 1.15 -22.29
C LYS A 81 -0.58 0.88 -20.87
N GLN A 82 -0.87 1.91 -20.09
CA GLN A 82 -1.45 1.74 -18.74
C GLN A 82 -2.99 1.81 -18.76
N GLU A 83 -3.60 2.61 -19.63
CA GLU A 83 -5.06 2.64 -19.78
C GLU A 83 -5.62 1.35 -20.38
N THR A 84 -4.96 0.78 -21.39
CA THR A 84 -5.40 -0.47 -22.03
C THR A 84 -5.45 -1.63 -21.03
N LYS A 85 -4.48 -1.73 -20.10
CA LYS A 85 -4.47 -2.78 -19.06
C LYS A 85 -5.52 -2.61 -17.96
N LYS A 86 -5.92 -1.37 -17.65
CA LYS A 86 -7.00 -1.11 -16.68
C LYS A 86 -8.37 -1.35 -17.33
N LYS A 87 -8.54 -0.94 -18.59
CA LYS A 87 -9.77 -1.15 -19.39
C LYS A 87 -10.01 -2.63 -19.68
N THR A 88 -8.99 -3.43 -20.02
CA THR A 88 -9.14 -4.88 -20.23
C THR A 88 -9.51 -5.64 -18.96
N LYS A 89 -8.94 -5.27 -17.80
CA LYS A 89 -9.29 -5.87 -16.50
C LYS A 89 -10.72 -5.53 -16.05
N ALA A 90 -11.19 -4.31 -16.33
CA ALA A 90 -12.56 -3.90 -16.02
C ALA A 90 -13.58 -4.63 -16.92
N LEU A 91 -13.29 -4.76 -18.22
CA LEU A 91 -14.11 -5.50 -19.17
C LEU A 91 -14.22 -6.98 -18.80
N SER A 92 -13.11 -7.62 -18.42
CA SER A 92 -13.06 -9.03 -17.99
C SER A 92 -13.91 -9.29 -16.73
N LYS A 93 -13.91 -8.38 -15.75
CA LYS A 93 -14.77 -8.51 -14.56
C LYS A 93 -16.26 -8.41 -14.90
N ARG A 94 -16.63 -7.55 -15.86
CA ARG A 94 -18.02 -7.35 -16.28
C ARG A 94 -18.55 -8.56 -17.05
N ILE A 95 -17.72 -9.15 -17.92
CA ILE A 95 -18.04 -10.37 -18.69
C ILE A 95 -18.25 -11.55 -17.72
N ARG A 96 -17.30 -11.78 -16.80
CA ARG A 96 -17.41 -12.89 -15.83
C ARG A 96 -18.66 -12.79 -14.94
N LYS A 97 -19.04 -11.58 -14.54
CA LYS A 97 -20.26 -11.36 -13.72
C LYS A 97 -21.55 -11.58 -14.52
N MET A 98 -21.51 -11.32 -15.82
CA MET A 98 -22.63 -11.56 -16.73
C MET A 98 -22.81 -13.07 -16.99
N GLU A 99 -21.73 -13.80 -17.28
CA GLU A 99 -21.75 -15.26 -17.46
C GLU A 99 -22.23 -16.00 -16.20
N GLU A 100 -21.81 -15.56 -15.01
CA GLU A 100 -22.27 -16.18 -13.76
C GLU A 100 -23.76 -15.95 -13.51
N PHE A 101 -24.27 -14.77 -13.85
CA PHE A 101 -25.70 -14.45 -13.74
C PHE A 101 -26.53 -15.25 -14.75
N GLU A 102 -26.04 -15.38 -15.98
CA GLU A 102 -26.66 -16.17 -17.04
C GLU A 102 -26.67 -17.66 -16.68
N ARG A 103 -25.56 -18.21 -16.18
CA ARG A 103 -25.50 -19.59 -15.70
C ARG A 103 -26.48 -19.82 -14.55
N LYS A 104 -26.58 -18.88 -13.61
CA LYS A 104 -27.54 -18.98 -12.50
C LYS A 104 -28.99 -18.90 -12.98
N MET A 105 -29.27 -18.10 -14.01
CA MET A 105 -30.59 -18.07 -14.65
C MET A 105 -30.88 -19.38 -15.37
N GLN A 106 -29.92 -19.93 -16.13
CA GLN A 106 -30.04 -21.22 -16.78
C GLN A 106 -30.23 -22.37 -15.78
N GLU A 107 -29.50 -22.39 -14.67
CA GLU A 107 -29.71 -23.39 -13.60
C GLU A 107 -31.12 -23.28 -13.00
N LYS A 108 -31.61 -22.06 -12.76
CA LYS A 108 -32.96 -21.84 -12.21
C LYS A 108 -34.05 -22.19 -13.23
N GLU A 109 -33.82 -21.92 -14.50
CA GLU A 109 -34.72 -22.28 -15.59
C GLU A 109 -34.71 -23.79 -15.85
N PHE A 110 -33.53 -24.40 -15.81
CA PHE A 110 -33.36 -25.85 -15.85
C PHE A 110 -34.04 -26.51 -14.66
N GLU A 111 -33.86 -26.03 -13.43
CA GLU A 111 -34.53 -26.56 -12.24
C GLU A 111 -36.06 -26.44 -12.39
N ARG A 112 -36.56 -25.26 -12.81
CA ARG A 112 -37.99 -25.07 -13.09
C ARG A 112 -38.52 -26.01 -14.18
N ALA A 113 -37.78 -26.19 -15.27
CA ALA A 113 -38.14 -27.06 -16.38
C ALA A 113 -38.07 -28.54 -15.97
N PHE A 114 -37.02 -28.92 -15.23
CA PHE A 114 -36.78 -30.25 -14.70
C PHE A 114 -37.88 -30.66 -13.71
N PHE A 115 -38.27 -29.78 -12.79
CA PHE A 115 -39.39 -30.05 -11.88
C PHE A 115 -40.73 -30.14 -12.64
N ARG A 116 -40.95 -29.29 -13.65
CA ARG A 116 -42.15 -29.36 -14.50
C ARG A 116 -42.26 -30.67 -15.28
N GLU A 117 -41.13 -31.22 -15.73
CA GLU A 117 -41.09 -32.37 -16.64
C GLU A 117 -40.94 -33.71 -15.89
N PHE A 118 -40.28 -33.72 -14.73
CA PHE A 118 -39.95 -34.94 -14.00
C PHE A 118 -40.76 -35.13 -12.71
N TRP A 119 -41.39 -34.08 -12.14
CA TRP A 119 -42.15 -34.18 -10.87
C TRP A 119 -43.47 -33.35 -10.89
N PRO A 120 -44.54 -33.82 -11.56
CA PRO A 120 -45.72 -33.01 -11.86
C PRO A 120 -46.64 -32.68 -10.67
N GLU A 121 -46.56 -33.40 -9.55
CA GLU A 121 -47.61 -33.40 -8.51
C GLU A 121 -47.43 -32.37 -7.38
N ASN A 122 -46.53 -31.39 -7.48
CA ASN A 122 -46.30 -30.43 -6.39
C ASN A 122 -46.25 -28.94 -6.80
N VAL A 123 -46.94 -28.58 -7.88
CA VAL A 123 -47.38 -27.20 -8.19
C VAL A 123 -48.87 -27.06 -7.97
#